data_AF-A0A0D0CBR9-F1
#
_entry.id   AF-A0A0D0CBR9-F1
#
_cell.length_a   1.000
_cell.length_b   1.000
_cell.length_c   1.000
_cell.angle_alpha   90.00
_cell.angle_beta   90.00
_cell.angle_gamma   90.00
#
_symmetry.space_group_name_H-M   'P 1'
#
loop_
_entity.id
_entity.type
_entity.pdbx_description
1 polymer ?
#
loop_
_entity_poly.entity_id
_entity_poly.type
_entity_poly.pdbx_seq_one_letter_code
_entity_poly.pdbx_strand_id
1 'polypeptide(L)'
;QNPHNADPPDYSNERYAPARQPLVDNFNISHEEAAQQLLEIWTAQNKLNHREWDAHQEAEDNQARQEQEHILRCQEEEERLHLQEEEAARQEEKKKNRTKFLPFNDIKVSSTIPITPSPHTLCKLRKGEYVELYYFTNKGLADVQSVSHLADNDALTLMQDEQGLHSFIPITIAKAKDTIIPDHELTWVQIDEATHCLLQAMTECGWGPEHLNAHLNFWMGLSAHEWHHDPEDAAQQVLVFYQDAYHKRWHNTLGTPASFNLKYIDEEALIKI
;
A
#
# COMPACT_ATOMS: atom_id res chain seq x y z
N GLN A 1 15.60 53.82 -40.80
CA GLN A 1 14.82 55.02 -40.44
C GLN A 1 13.37 54.75 -40.84
N ASN A 2 12.40 55.02 -39.96
CA ASN A 2 10.99 54.77 -40.26
C ASN A 2 10.54 55.69 -41.42
N PRO A 3 10.12 55.14 -42.58
CA PRO A 3 9.72 55.93 -43.74
C PRO A 3 8.42 56.70 -43.51
N HIS A 4 7.64 56.37 -42.48
CA HIS A 4 6.49 57.17 -42.03
C HIS A 4 6.86 58.55 -41.50
N ASN A 5 8.12 58.75 -41.08
CA ASN A 5 8.61 60.00 -40.52
C ASN A 5 9.33 60.89 -41.56
N ALA A 6 9.28 60.53 -42.84
CA ALA A 6 9.95 61.29 -43.91
C ALA A 6 9.02 62.34 -44.52
N ASP A 7 9.42 63.61 -44.45
CA ASP A 7 8.70 64.71 -45.10
C ASP A 7 9.00 64.77 -46.61
N PRO A 8 8.02 65.15 -47.46
CA PRO A 8 8.23 65.32 -48.89
C PRO A 8 9.26 66.43 -49.18
N PRO A 9 10.29 66.16 -50.01
CA PRO A 9 11.20 67.20 -50.45
C PRO A 9 10.49 68.27 -51.28
N ASP A 10 10.71 69.54 -50.95
CA ASP A 10 10.25 70.65 -51.78
C ASP A 10 11.08 70.76 -53.07
N TYR A 11 10.64 70.07 -54.12
CA TYR A 11 11.28 70.05 -55.44
C TYR A 11 11.12 71.35 -56.22
N SER A 12 10.33 72.32 -55.75
CA SER A 12 10.21 73.65 -56.36
C SER A 12 11.36 74.57 -55.95
N ASN A 13 12.07 74.23 -54.87
CA ASN A 13 13.23 74.98 -54.40
C ASN A 13 14.39 74.97 -55.42
N GLU A 14 15.09 76.09 -55.55
CA GLU A 14 16.19 76.27 -56.51
C GLU A 14 17.33 75.25 -56.33
N ARG A 15 17.54 74.72 -55.12
CA ARG A 15 18.53 73.65 -54.87
C ARG A 15 18.33 72.39 -55.72
N TYR A 16 17.11 72.14 -56.19
CA TYR A 16 16.78 71.00 -57.05
C TYR A 16 16.76 71.35 -58.55
N ALA A 17 17.10 72.58 -58.94
CA ALA A 17 17.21 72.96 -60.36
C ALA A 17 18.10 71.99 -61.17
N PRO A 18 19.27 71.52 -60.66
CA PRO A 18 20.08 70.52 -61.37
C PRO A 18 19.37 69.17 -61.58
N ALA A 19 18.44 68.79 -60.70
CA ALA A 19 17.67 67.55 -60.83
C ALA A 19 16.48 67.72 -61.80
N ARG A 20 15.96 68.95 -61.95
CA ARG A 20 14.88 69.27 -62.89
C ARG A 20 15.37 69.48 -64.33
N GLN A 21 16.57 70.05 -64.51
CA GLN A 21 17.10 70.41 -65.83
C GLN A 21 17.09 69.26 -66.86
N PRO A 22 17.51 68.02 -66.53
CA PRO A 22 17.47 66.91 -67.49
C PRO A 22 16.06 66.50 -67.89
N LEU A 23 15.05 66.71 -67.03
CA LEU A 23 13.65 66.43 -67.34
C LEU A 23 13.08 67.50 -68.28
N VAL A 24 13.44 68.76 -68.04
CA VAL A 24 13.09 69.89 -68.92
C VAL A 24 13.70 69.71 -70.31
N ASP A 25 14.99 69.40 -70.40
CA ASP A 25 15.70 69.27 -71.69
C ASP A 25 15.24 68.05 -72.50
N ASN A 26 14.97 66.91 -71.85
CA ASN A 26 14.61 65.67 -72.53
C ASN A 26 13.12 65.54 -72.88
N PHE A 27 12.23 66.16 -72.09
CA PHE A 27 10.78 66.05 -72.27
C PHE A 27 10.11 67.37 -72.69
N ASN A 28 10.87 68.47 -72.78
CA ASN A 28 10.42 69.79 -73.19
C ASN A 28 9.25 70.34 -72.35
N ILE A 29 9.31 70.07 -71.03
CA ILE A 29 8.33 70.50 -70.00
C ILE A 29 8.89 71.67 -69.18
N SER A 30 8.02 72.39 -68.47
CA SER A 30 8.43 73.45 -67.54
C SER A 30 9.14 72.90 -66.29
N HIS A 31 9.92 73.75 -65.61
CA HIS A 31 10.50 73.38 -64.32
C HIS A 31 9.45 73.06 -63.25
N GLU A 32 8.25 73.65 -63.33
CA GLU A 32 7.15 73.35 -62.41
C GLU A 32 6.62 71.92 -62.65
N GLU A 33 6.41 71.55 -63.92
CA GLU A 33 6.01 70.19 -64.30
C GLU A 33 7.10 69.16 -63.96
N ALA A 34 8.38 69.51 -64.12
CA ALA A 34 9.49 68.65 -63.71
C ALA A 34 9.56 68.46 -62.18
N ALA A 35 9.27 69.50 -61.39
CA ALA A 35 9.18 69.39 -59.92
C ALA A 35 8.02 68.47 -59.50
N GLN A 36 6.87 68.59 -60.17
CA GLN A 36 5.70 67.75 -59.92
C GLN A 36 5.98 66.27 -60.24
N GLN A 37 6.65 65.98 -61.36
CA GLN A 37 7.06 64.62 -61.72
C GLN A 37 8.02 64.00 -60.68
N LEU A 38 8.98 64.78 -60.17
CA LEU A 38 9.89 64.32 -59.11
C LEU A 38 9.15 64.05 -57.79
N LEU A 39 8.14 64.88 -57.45
CA LEU A 39 7.29 64.68 -56.29
C LEU A 39 6.44 63.42 -56.43
N GLU A 40 5.89 63.15 -57.61
CA GLU A 40 5.12 61.94 -57.90
C GLU A 40 5.97 60.67 -57.78
N ILE A 41 7.19 60.68 -58.34
CA ILE A 41 8.16 59.58 -58.21
C ILE A 41 8.51 59.35 -56.73
N TRP A 42 8.82 60.42 -55.98
CA TRP A 42 9.12 60.31 -54.56
C TRP A 42 7.93 59.75 -53.77
N THR A 43 6.71 60.21 -54.07
CA THR A 43 5.48 59.74 -53.40
C THR A 43 5.23 58.27 -53.68
N ALA A 44 5.43 57.81 -54.91
CA ALA A 44 5.31 56.40 -55.28
C ALA A 44 6.35 55.54 -54.55
N GLN A 45 7.61 56.00 -54.48
CA GLN A 45 8.67 55.30 -53.77
C GLN A 45 8.44 55.27 -52.25
N ASN A 46 8.00 56.39 -51.66
CA ASN A 46 7.73 56.45 -50.22
C ASN A 46 6.57 55.53 -49.82
N LYS A 47 5.53 55.42 -50.66
CA LYS A 47 4.44 54.44 -50.48
C LYS A 47 4.94 53.00 -50.52
N LEU A 48 5.89 52.67 -51.37
CA LEU A 48 6.51 51.35 -51.40
C LEU A 48 7.30 51.09 -50.11
N ASN A 49 8.13 52.05 -49.71
CA ASN A 49 8.92 51.96 -48.48
C ASN A 49 8.03 51.80 -47.23
N HIS A 50 6.88 52.48 -47.17
CA HIS A 50 5.88 52.30 -46.10
C HIS A 50 5.40 50.86 -46.04
N ARG A 51 5.00 50.28 -47.18
CA ARG A 51 4.52 48.89 -47.23
C ARG A 51 5.58 47.88 -46.84
N GLU A 52 6.82 48.07 -47.32
CA GLU A 52 7.94 47.19 -46.95
C GLU A 52 8.25 47.27 -45.46
N TRP A 53 8.21 48.48 -44.89
CA TRP A 53 8.39 48.69 -43.46
C TRP A 53 7.27 48.06 -42.63
N ASP A 54 6.01 48.28 -43.01
CA ASP A 54 4.85 47.70 -42.32
C ASP A 54 4.87 46.16 -42.39
N ALA A 55 5.24 45.60 -43.54
CA ALA A 55 5.41 44.15 -43.72
C ALA A 55 6.57 43.59 -42.88
N HIS A 56 7.68 44.33 -42.76
CA HIS A 56 8.79 43.95 -41.90
C HIS A 56 8.36 43.95 -40.42
N GLN A 57 7.66 44.99 -39.98
CA GLN A 57 7.19 45.11 -38.60
C GLN A 57 6.19 44.00 -38.27
N GLU A 58 5.25 43.69 -39.16
CA GLU A 58 4.29 42.60 -38.98
C GLU A 58 4.99 41.24 -38.91
N ALA A 59 6.04 41.02 -39.72
CA ALA A 59 6.84 39.80 -39.68
C ALA A 59 7.58 39.63 -38.34
N GLU A 60 8.21 40.70 -37.83
CA GLU A 60 8.87 40.69 -36.52
C GLU A 60 7.89 40.43 -35.37
N ASP A 61 6.75 41.12 -35.37
CA ASP A 61 5.71 40.94 -34.35
C ASP A 61 5.15 39.51 -34.40
N ASN A 62 4.95 38.95 -35.60
CA ASN A 62 4.47 37.59 -35.77
C ASN A 62 5.52 36.55 -35.33
N GLN A 63 6.80 36.78 -35.61
CA GLN A 63 7.88 35.93 -35.14
C GLN A 63 7.97 35.97 -33.61
N ALA A 64 7.91 37.15 -32.98
CA ALA A 64 7.91 37.29 -31.53
C ALA A 64 6.73 36.56 -30.87
N ARG A 65 5.53 36.62 -31.46
CA ARG A 65 4.37 35.84 -30.99
C ARG A 65 4.61 34.33 -31.09
N GLN A 66 5.14 33.85 -32.22
CA GLN A 66 5.42 32.43 -32.41
C GLN A 66 6.48 31.90 -31.44
N GLU A 67 7.54 32.69 -31.19
CA GLU A 67 8.57 32.37 -30.21
C GLU A 67 7.98 32.30 -28.80
N GLN A 68 7.11 33.27 -28.43
CA GLN A 68 6.44 33.27 -27.13
C GLN A 68 5.52 32.05 -26.96
N GLU A 69 4.72 31.71 -27.98
CA GLU A 69 3.88 30.50 -27.98
C GLU A 69 4.70 29.21 -27.90
N HIS A 70 5.86 29.18 -28.56
CA HIS A 70 6.76 28.03 -28.49
C HIS A 70 7.34 27.86 -27.08
N ILE A 71 7.79 28.96 -26.45
CA ILE A 71 8.31 28.94 -25.07
C ILE A 71 7.23 28.43 -24.11
N LEU A 72 6.00 28.95 -24.20
CA LEU A 72 4.89 28.52 -23.35
C LEU A 72 4.59 27.02 -23.52
N ARG A 73 4.55 26.53 -24.76
CA ARG A 73 4.33 25.09 -25.03
C ARG A 73 5.44 24.22 -24.45
N CYS A 74 6.70 24.63 -24.59
CA CYS A 74 7.82 23.90 -23.98
C CYS A 74 7.71 23.86 -22.45
N GLN A 75 7.33 24.96 -21.81
CA GLN A 75 7.13 25.01 -20.36
C GLN A 75 5.99 24.10 -19.89
N GLU A 76 4.84 24.14 -20.57
CA GLU A 76 3.71 23.25 -20.25
C GLU A 76 4.08 21.77 -20.42
N GLU A 77 4.87 21.43 -21.44
CA GLU A 77 5.36 20.06 -21.65
C GLU A 77 6.34 19.63 -20.56
N GLU A 78 7.27 20.50 -20.17
CA GLU A 78 8.21 20.25 -19.08
C GLU A 78 7.50 20.05 -17.73
N GLU A 79 6.51 20.88 -17.40
CA GLU A 79 5.68 20.71 -16.19
C GLU A 79 4.92 19.39 -16.20
N ARG A 80 4.36 19.01 -17.36
CA ARG A 80 3.66 17.71 -17.51
C ARG A 80 4.61 16.53 -17.32
N LEU A 81 5.80 16.60 -17.89
CA LEU A 81 6.82 15.57 -17.74
C LEU A 81 7.29 15.45 -16.28
N HIS A 82 7.53 16.58 -15.62
CA HIS A 82 7.90 16.61 -14.20
C HIS A 82 6.83 15.97 -13.31
N LEU A 83 5.55 16.29 -13.52
CA LEU A 83 4.45 15.68 -12.76
C LEU A 83 4.34 14.17 -13.02
N GLN A 84 4.56 13.75 -14.26
CA GLN A 84 4.56 12.33 -14.63
C GLN A 84 5.72 11.58 -13.98
N GLU A 85 6.91 12.18 -13.93
CA GLU A 85 8.09 11.61 -13.28
C GLU A 85 7.91 11.51 -11.76
N GLU A 86 7.35 12.53 -11.12
CA GLU A 86 7.06 12.51 -9.68
C GLU A 86 6.06 11.41 -9.32
N GLU A 87 4.97 11.26 -10.09
CA GLU A 87 4.00 10.20 -9.85
C GLU A 87 4.61 8.82 -10.14
N ALA A 88 5.43 8.68 -11.19
CA ALA A 88 6.16 7.44 -11.46
C ALA A 88 7.10 7.07 -10.30
N ALA A 89 7.85 8.03 -9.76
CA ALA A 89 8.72 7.86 -8.60
C ALA A 89 7.91 7.46 -7.36
N ARG A 90 6.76 8.10 -7.12
CA ARG A 90 5.84 7.75 -6.01
C ARG A 90 5.30 6.32 -6.14
N GLN A 91 4.94 5.90 -7.35
CA GLN A 91 4.47 4.54 -7.61
C GLN A 91 5.61 3.51 -7.48
N GLU A 92 6.82 3.85 -7.92
CA GLU A 92 7.99 3.01 -7.74
C GLU A 92 8.36 2.86 -6.26
N GLU A 93 8.30 3.94 -5.49
CA GLU A 93 8.46 3.92 -4.04
C GLU A 93 7.40 3.04 -3.37
N LYS A 94 6.12 3.15 -3.77
CA LYS A 94 5.07 2.25 -3.27
C LYS A 94 5.34 0.78 -3.61
N LYS A 95 5.92 0.49 -4.78
CA LYS A 95 6.29 -0.88 -5.19
C LYS A 95 7.49 -1.42 -4.38
N LYS A 96 8.56 -0.62 -4.24
CA LYS A 96 9.77 -1.01 -3.49
C LYS A 96 9.49 -1.13 -1.99
N ASN A 97 8.72 -0.19 -1.44
CA ASN A 97 8.40 -0.10 -0.02
C ASN A 97 6.98 -0.54 0.30
N ARG A 98 6.52 -1.64 -0.31
CA ARG A 98 5.13 -2.12 -0.20
C ARG A 98 4.64 -2.26 1.23
N THR A 99 5.50 -2.70 2.16
CA THR A 99 5.19 -2.84 3.58
C THR A 99 4.89 -1.51 4.28
N LYS A 100 5.54 -0.41 3.86
CA LYS A 100 5.34 0.93 4.42
C LYS A 100 3.98 1.54 4.03
N PHE A 101 3.43 1.10 2.90
CA PHE A 101 2.18 1.63 2.33
C PHE A 101 1.02 0.63 2.44
N LEU A 102 1.09 -0.31 3.37
CA LEU A 102 -0.03 -1.22 3.63
C LEU A 102 -1.24 -0.42 4.13
N PRO A 103 -2.45 -0.69 3.61
CA PRO A 103 -3.67 -0.07 4.13
C PRO A 103 -3.88 -0.50 5.58
N PHE A 104 -4.32 0.44 6.41
CA PHE A 104 -4.80 0.15 7.76
C PHE A 104 -6.29 0.46 7.85
N ASN A 105 -6.99 -0.23 8.74
CA ASN A 105 -8.41 0.00 8.96
C ASN A 105 -8.59 1.25 9.83
N ASP A 106 -9.49 2.14 9.41
CA ASP A 106 -9.89 3.33 10.18
C ASP A 106 -10.88 2.95 11.30
N ILE A 107 -10.41 2.13 12.23
CA ILE A 107 -11.18 1.63 13.37
C ILE A 107 -10.49 2.11 14.65
N LYS A 108 -11.27 2.67 15.57
CA LYS A 108 -10.78 3.11 16.88
C LYS A 108 -10.09 1.94 17.59
N VAL A 109 -8.85 2.16 18.02
CA VAL A 109 -8.08 1.19 18.82
C VAL A 109 -8.91 0.80 20.05
N SER A 110 -9.14 -0.51 20.21
CA SER A 110 -9.79 -1.05 21.41
C SER A 110 -8.95 -0.68 22.64
N SER A 111 -9.61 -0.26 23.73
CA SER A 111 -8.94 0.08 25.00
C SER A 111 -8.19 -1.11 25.61
N THR A 112 -8.44 -2.33 25.13
CA THR A 112 -7.79 -3.55 25.56
C THR A 112 -7.07 -4.17 24.37
N ILE A 113 -5.75 -4.36 24.50
CA ILE A 113 -4.97 -5.15 23.55
C ILE A 113 -5.48 -6.60 23.67
N PRO A 114 -6.07 -7.18 22.61
CA PRO A 114 -6.51 -8.57 22.67
C PRO A 114 -5.29 -9.46 22.90
N ILE A 115 -5.33 -10.21 24.00
CA ILE A 115 -4.30 -11.20 24.29
C ILE A 115 -4.53 -12.35 23.30
N THR A 116 -3.66 -12.47 22.30
CA THR A 116 -3.79 -13.45 21.21
C THR A 116 -2.77 -14.57 21.36
N PRO A 117 -3.11 -15.81 20.98
CA PRO A 117 -2.15 -16.90 20.95
C PRO A 117 -0.97 -16.61 20.02
N SER A 118 0.15 -17.29 20.24
CA SER A 118 1.36 -17.07 19.43
C SER A 118 1.11 -17.33 17.93
N PRO A 119 1.82 -16.64 17.01
CA PRO A 119 1.71 -16.91 15.58
C PRO A 119 1.99 -18.37 15.20
N HIS A 120 2.88 -19.04 15.94
CA HIS A 120 3.18 -20.46 15.75
C HIS A 120 1.98 -21.36 16.12
N THR A 121 1.36 -21.12 17.26
CA THR A 121 0.14 -21.77 17.73
C THR A 121 -0.99 -21.63 16.70
N LEU A 122 -1.22 -20.41 16.19
CA LEU A 122 -2.22 -20.14 15.15
C LEU A 122 -1.88 -20.82 13.81
N CYS A 123 -0.59 -20.93 13.45
CA CYS A 123 -0.16 -21.63 12.25
C CYS A 123 -0.46 -23.13 12.31
N LYS A 124 -0.15 -23.79 13.44
CA LYS A 124 -0.51 -25.20 13.68
C LYS A 124 -2.02 -25.40 13.61
N LEU A 125 -2.77 -24.54 14.31
CA LEU A 125 -4.23 -24.61 14.34
C LEU A 125 -4.84 -24.44 12.94
N ARG A 126 -4.31 -23.54 12.10
CA ARG A 126 -4.77 -23.38 10.71
C ARG A 126 -4.52 -24.60 9.83
N LYS A 127 -3.48 -25.38 10.13
CA LYS A 127 -3.18 -26.64 9.42
C LYS A 127 -4.01 -27.83 9.90
N GLY A 128 -4.83 -27.66 10.93
CA GLY A 128 -5.55 -28.76 11.56
C GLY A 128 -4.70 -29.60 12.52
N GLU A 129 -3.46 -29.18 12.80
CA GLU A 129 -2.58 -29.89 13.72
C GLU A 129 -3.06 -29.71 15.18
N TYR A 130 -2.81 -30.72 16.01
CA TYR A 130 -3.08 -30.63 17.44
C TYR A 130 -2.22 -29.54 18.10
N VAL A 131 -2.85 -28.77 18.98
CA VAL A 131 -2.21 -27.73 19.78
C VAL A 131 -2.70 -27.86 21.22
N GLU A 132 -1.76 -27.84 22.15
CA GLU A 132 -2.02 -27.93 23.59
C GLU A 132 -2.91 -26.78 24.07
N LEU A 133 -3.92 -27.10 24.88
CA LEU A 133 -4.86 -26.14 25.45
C LEU A 133 -4.17 -25.09 26.33
N TYR A 134 -3.01 -25.43 26.91
CA TYR A 134 -2.21 -24.50 27.71
C TYR A 134 -1.97 -23.17 26.99
N TYR A 135 -1.72 -23.19 25.67
CA TYR A 135 -1.50 -21.98 24.87
C TYR A 135 -2.70 -21.03 24.79
N PHE A 136 -3.89 -21.53 25.12
CA PHE A 136 -5.13 -20.77 25.11
C PHE A 136 -5.58 -20.38 26.53
N THR A 137 -4.90 -20.85 27.58
CA THR A 137 -5.15 -20.42 28.97
C THR A 137 -4.69 -18.97 29.19
N ASN A 138 -5.27 -18.28 30.18
CA ASN A 138 -4.82 -16.93 30.55
C ASN A 138 -3.32 -16.88 30.87
N LYS A 139 -2.81 -17.92 31.54
CA LYS A 139 -1.39 -18.04 31.88
C LYS A 139 -0.51 -18.26 30.65
N GLY A 140 -0.84 -19.24 29.81
CA GLY A 140 -0.06 -19.52 28.59
C GLY A 140 -0.05 -18.33 27.62
N LEU A 141 -1.17 -17.62 27.52
CA LEU A 141 -1.26 -16.38 26.76
C LEU A 141 -0.37 -15.25 27.33
N ALA A 142 -0.34 -15.07 28.66
CA ALA A 142 0.52 -14.09 29.32
C ALA A 142 2.02 -14.45 29.18
N ASP A 143 2.36 -15.73 29.29
CA ASP A 143 3.74 -16.21 29.14
C ASP A 143 4.29 -15.85 27.74
N VAL A 144 3.50 -16.05 26.68
CA VAL A 144 3.88 -15.69 25.30
C VAL A 144 4.08 -14.18 25.12
N GLN A 145 3.25 -13.34 25.74
CA GLN A 145 3.42 -11.89 25.68
C GLN A 145 4.72 -11.46 26.38
N SER A 146 5.00 -12.03 27.55
CA SER A 146 6.22 -11.70 28.31
C SER A 146 7.50 -12.02 27.54
N VAL A 147 7.51 -13.14 26.80
CA VAL A 147 8.64 -13.59 25.99
C VAL A 147 8.80 -12.73 24.73
N SER A 148 7.70 -12.28 24.12
CA SER A 148 7.70 -11.42 22.93
C SER A 148 8.27 -10.01 23.21
N HIS A 149 8.15 -9.53 24.45
CA HIS A 149 8.71 -8.24 24.87
C HIS A 149 10.19 -8.30 25.30
N LEU A 150 10.73 -9.48 25.61
CA LEU A 150 12.05 -9.62 26.24
C LEU A 150 13.16 -10.09 25.28
N ALA A 151 12.81 -10.64 24.11
CA ALA A 151 13.79 -11.23 23.21
C ALA A 151 14.06 -10.34 21.98
N ASP A 152 15.31 -9.94 21.82
CA ASP A 152 15.87 -9.73 20.48
C ASP A 152 15.66 -11.04 19.71
N ASN A 153 14.78 -10.99 18.69
CA ASN A 153 14.10 -12.16 18.10
C ASN A 153 15.06 -13.14 17.37
N ASP A 154 16.34 -12.80 17.31
CA ASP A 154 17.38 -13.52 16.58
C ASP A 154 18.26 -14.45 17.46
N ALA A 155 18.04 -14.48 18.77
CA ALA A 155 18.81 -15.36 19.64
C ALA A 155 18.35 -16.84 19.52
N LEU A 156 19.22 -17.69 18.97
CA LEU A 156 19.01 -19.14 18.82
C LEU A 156 19.67 -19.91 19.97
N THR A 157 19.04 -20.97 20.44
CA THR A 157 19.60 -21.98 21.35
C THR A 157 19.65 -23.34 20.67
N LEU A 158 20.62 -24.15 21.08
CA LEU A 158 20.79 -25.51 20.60
C LEU A 158 19.94 -26.45 21.48
N MET A 159 18.93 -27.09 20.90
CA MET A 159 18.08 -28.07 21.58
C MET A 159 18.30 -29.45 20.96
N GLN A 160 18.34 -30.49 21.80
CA GLN A 160 18.43 -31.89 21.37
C GLN A 160 17.02 -32.50 21.41
N ASP A 161 16.62 -33.22 20.35
CA ASP A 161 15.37 -33.99 20.36
C ASP A 161 15.55 -35.35 21.08
N GLU A 162 14.44 -36.08 21.24
CA GLU A 162 14.44 -37.39 21.92
C GLU A 162 15.27 -38.45 21.19
N GLN A 163 15.60 -38.22 19.92
CA GLN A 163 16.42 -39.10 19.08
C GLN A 163 17.91 -38.68 19.09
N GLY A 164 18.26 -37.66 19.86
CA GLY A 164 19.63 -37.18 20.03
C GLY A 164 20.09 -36.18 18.96
N LEU A 165 19.21 -35.73 18.06
CA LEU A 165 19.53 -34.78 17.01
C LEU A 165 19.45 -33.34 17.53
N HIS A 166 20.50 -32.56 17.25
CA HIS A 166 20.58 -31.17 17.67
C HIS A 166 20.01 -30.23 16.60
N SER A 167 19.09 -29.34 17.01
CA SER A 167 18.50 -28.30 16.17
C SER A 167 18.65 -26.93 16.83
N PHE A 168 18.91 -25.90 16.02
CA PHE A 168 18.87 -24.52 16.48
C PHE A 168 17.43 -24.02 16.45
N ILE A 169 16.90 -23.66 17.62
CA ILE A 169 15.57 -23.07 17.75
C ILE A 169 15.70 -21.70 18.43
N PRO A 170 14.82 -20.72 18.10
CA PRO A 170 14.74 -19.48 18.86
C PRO A 170 14.62 -19.76 20.37
N ILE A 171 15.32 -18.98 21.20
CA ILE A 171 15.28 -19.10 22.67
C ILE A 171 13.83 -19.02 23.20
N THR A 172 12.98 -18.26 22.51
CA THR A 172 11.56 -18.12 22.81
C THR A 172 10.81 -19.44 22.70
N ILE A 173 11.13 -20.28 21.71
CA ILE A 173 10.54 -21.62 21.52
C ILE A 173 11.06 -22.60 22.59
N ALA A 174 12.35 -22.52 22.92
CA ALA A 174 12.94 -23.40 23.94
C ALA A 174 12.37 -23.13 25.34
N LYS A 175 12.28 -21.87 25.75
CA LYS A 175 11.70 -21.50 27.05
C LYS A 175 10.21 -21.79 27.15
N ALA A 176 9.48 -21.62 26.04
CA ALA A 176 8.07 -21.99 26.00
C ALA A 176 7.90 -23.48 26.28
N LYS A 177 8.72 -24.37 25.68
CA LYS A 177 8.65 -25.82 25.87
C LYS A 177 8.81 -26.28 27.32
N ASP A 178 9.70 -25.67 28.09
CA ASP A 178 9.88 -26.01 29.51
C ASP A 178 8.68 -25.61 30.40
N THR A 179 7.73 -24.83 29.87
CA THR A 179 6.56 -24.31 30.61
C THR A 179 5.22 -24.87 30.11
N ILE A 180 5.21 -25.72 29.07
CA ILE A 180 3.96 -26.26 28.52
C ILE A 180 3.39 -27.29 29.50
N ILE A 181 2.19 -27.02 30.00
CA ILE A 181 1.41 -27.98 30.80
C ILE A 181 0.64 -28.87 29.82
N PRO A 182 0.80 -30.21 29.87
CA PRO A 182 -0.02 -31.12 29.08
C PRO A 182 -1.51 -30.98 29.40
N ASP A 183 -2.38 -31.21 28.42
CA ASP A 183 -3.84 -31.03 28.59
C ASP A 183 -4.44 -31.88 29.73
N HIS A 184 -3.88 -33.07 30.01
CA HIS A 184 -4.33 -33.92 31.11
C HIS A 184 -3.87 -33.45 32.50
N GLU A 185 -2.93 -32.52 32.58
CA GLU A 185 -2.48 -31.89 33.83
C GLU A 185 -3.16 -30.54 34.07
N LEU A 186 -4.02 -30.08 33.15
CA LEU A 186 -4.78 -28.85 33.31
C LEU A 186 -5.91 -29.04 34.33
N THR A 187 -6.11 -28.02 35.16
CA THR A 187 -7.29 -27.95 36.02
C THR A 187 -8.53 -27.62 35.17
N TRP A 188 -9.72 -27.96 35.69
CA TRP A 188 -10.96 -27.64 34.99
C TRP A 188 -11.12 -26.15 34.68
N VAL A 189 -10.76 -25.29 35.64
CA VAL A 189 -10.79 -23.83 35.46
C VAL A 189 -9.92 -23.40 34.29
N GLN A 190 -8.74 -24.00 34.13
CA GLN A 190 -7.86 -23.70 33.00
C GLN A 190 -8.43 -24.22 31.67
N ILE A 191 -9.11 -25.36 31.67
CA ILE A 191 -9.79 -25.90 30.48
C ILE A 191 -10.94 -24.97 30.06
N ASP A 192 -11.74 -24.48 31.01
CA ASP A 192 -12.82 -23.52 30.73
C ASP A 192 -12.26 -22.20 30.15
N GLU A 193 -11.19 -21.67 30.72
CA GLU A 193 -10.47 -20.50 30.19
C GLU A 193 -9.97 -20.75 28.76
N ALA A 194 -9.30 -21.89 28.54
CA ALA A 194 -8.69 -22.25 27.27
C ALA A 194 -9.74 -22.47 26.18
N THR A 195 -10.88 -23.06 26.52
CA THR A 195 -11.95 -23.39 25.57
C THR A 195 -12.48 -22.16 24.85
N HIS A 196 -12.73 -21.08 25.59
CA HIS A 196 -13.20 -19.84 24.99
C HIS A 196 -12.18 -19.26 24.00
N CYS A 197 -10.92 -19.19 24.41
CA CYS A 197 -9.83 -18.66 23.59
C CYS A 197 -9.54 -19.55 22.37
N LEU A 198 -9.63 -20.87 22.52
CA LEU A 198 -9.48 -21.83 21.42
C LEU A 198 -10.57 -21.62 20.37
N LEU A 199 -11.85 -21.53 20.77
CA LEU A 199 -12.97 -21.34 19.82
C LEU A 199 -12.86 -20.01 19.06
N GLN A 200 -12.41 -18.95 19.73
CA GLN A 200 -12.12 -17.69 19.07
C GLN A 200 -10.97 -17.85 18.07
N ALA A 201 -9.86 -18.48 18.46
CA ALA A 201 -8.72 -18.71 17.59
C ALA A 201 -9.06 -19.60 16.38
N MET A 202 -9.92 -20.61 16.57
CA MET A 202 -10.45 -21.43 15.46
C MET A 202 -11.27 -20.57 14.50
N THR A 203 -12.11 -19.67 15.01
CA THR A 203 -12.89 -18.73 14.17
C THR A 203 -11.96 -17.84 13.35
N GLU A 204 -10.93 -17.27 13.98
CA GLU A 204 -9.91 -16.43 13.33
C GLU A 204 -9.05 -17.21 12.32
N CYS A 205 -8.84 -18.51 12.54
CA CYS A 205 -8.13 -19.40 11.62
C CYS A 205 -9.01 -19.89 10.45
N GLY A 206 -10.28 -19.50 10.38
CA GLY A 206 -11.18 -19.82 9.29
C GLY A 206 -11.80 -21.21 9.37
N TRP A 207 -11.88 -21.80 10.57
CA TRP A 207 -12.58 -23.07 10.77
C TRP A 207 -14.08 -22.90 10.50
N GLY A 208 -14.66 -23.87 9.77
CA GLY A 208 -16.07 -23.85 9.43
C GLY A 208 -17.01 -24.04 10.64
N PRO A 209 -18.29 -23.63 10.53
CA PRO A 209 -19.24 -23.69 11.64
C PRO A 209 -19.50 -25.11 12.15
N GLU A 210 -19.34 -26.13 11.30
CA GLU A 210 -19.48 -27.54 11.71
C GLU A 210 -18.40 -27.95 12.74
N HIS A 211 -17.14 -27.53 12.54
CA HIS A 211 -16.04 -27.82 13.45
C HIS A 211 -16.16 -27.02 14.76
N LEU A 212 -16.53 -25.74 14.67
CA LEU A 212 -16.78 -24.88 15.82
C LEU A 212 -17.91 -25.43 16.69
N ASN A 213 -19.04 -25.81 16.06
CA ASN A 213 -20.16 -26.42 16.77
C ASN A 213 -19.79 -27.76 17.38
N ALA A 214 -18.98 -28.59 16.71
CA ALA A 214 -18.52 -29.85 17.27
C ALA A 214 -17.71 -29.65 18.56
N HIS A 215 -16.77 -28.70 18.56
CA HIS A 215 -15.99 -28.35 19.76
C HIS A 215 -16.88 -27.76 20.85
N LEU A 216 -17.73 -26.78 20.52
CA LEU A 216 -18.61 -26.16 21.51
C LEU A 216 -19.50 -27.20 22.22
N ASN A 217 -20.12 -28.11 21.45
CA ASN A 217 -20.97 -29.16 22.04
C ASN A 217 -20.16 -30.17 22.85
N PHE A 218 -18.92 -30.49 22.43
CA PHE A 218 -18.04 -31.36 23.20
C PHE A 218 -17.71 -30.77 24.57
N TRP A 219 -17.23 -29.52 24.62
CA TRP A 219 -16.88 -28.86 25.87
C TRP A 219 -18.11 -28.69 26.78
N MET A 220 -19.23 -28.24 26.22
CA MET A 220 -20.49 -28.16 26.97
C MET A 220 -20.95 -29.51 27.50
N GLY A 221 -20.78 -30.58 26.72
CA GLY A 221 -21.12 -31.94 27.14
C GLY A 221 -20.28 -32.40 28.33
N LEU A 222 -18.97 -32.11 28.30
CA LEU A 222 -18.07 -32.44 29.41
C LEU A 222 -18.39 -31.60 30.66
N SER A 223 -18.67 -30.30 30.53
CA SER A 223 -19.06 -29.44 31.66
C SER A 223 -20.42 -29.80 32.26
N ALA A 224 -21.33 -30.36 31.47
CA ALA A 224 -22.65 -30.80 31.93
C ALA A 224 -22.67 -32.25 32.44
N HIS A 225 -21.54 -32.97 32.35
CA HIS A 225 -21.45 -34.36 32.75
C HIS A 225 -21.55 -34.50 34.28
N GLU A 226 -22.22 -35.55 34.76
CA GLU A 226 -22.43 -35.77 36.21
C GLU A 226 -21.12 -35.81 37.00
N TRP A 227 -20.07 -36.41 36.42
CA TRP A 227 -18.74 -36.51 37.03
C TRP A 227 -18.03 -35.16 37.22
N HIS A 228 -18.43 -34.12 36.49
CA HIS A 228 -17.91 -32.78 36.73
C HIS A 228 -18.43 -32.19 38.05
N HIS A 229 -19.62 -32.62 38.48
CA HIS A 229 -20.29 -32.18 39.70
C HIS A 229 -20.16 -33.18 40.86
N ASP A 230 -19.39 -34.25 40.67
CA ASP A 230 -19.11 -35.22 41.73
C ASP A 230 -18.22 -34.59 42.80
N PRO A 231 -18.47 -34.83 44.10
CA PRO A 231 -17.59 -34.35 45.16
C PRO A 231 -16.19 -34.99 45.16
N GLU A 232 -15.98 -36.09 44.43
CA GLU A 232 -14.69 -36.76 44.31
C GLU A 232 -13.88 -36.23 43.13
N ASP A 233 -12.70 -35.66 43.43
CA ASP A 233 -11.77 -35.12 42.42
C ASP A 233 -11.38 -36.13 41.32
N ALA A 234 -11.41 -37.43 41.63
CA ALA A 234 -11.06 -38.49 40.69
C ALA A 234 -12.01 -38.54 39.48
N ALA A 235 -13.31 -38.33 39.68
CA ALA A 235 -14.29 -38.38 38.58
C ALA A 235 -14.07 -37.20 37.61
N GLN A 236 -13.76 -36.01 38.14
CA GLN A 236 -13.39 -34.86 37.33
C GLN A 236 -12.07 -35.09 36.58
N GLN A 237 -11.08 -35.73 37.22
CA GLN A 237 -9.81 -36.08 36.55
C GLN A 237 -10.04 -37.02 35.36
N VAL A 238 -10.96 -37.98 35.44
CA VAL A 238 -11.27 -38.86 34.31
C VAL A 238 -11.79 -38.06 33.10
N LEU A 239 -12.64 -37.05 33.32
CA LEU A 239 -13.07 -36.15 32.24
C LEU A 239 -11.91 -35.38 31.61
N VAL A 240 -10.93 -34.96 32.42
CA VAL A 240 -9.72 -34.27 31.94
C VAL A 240 -8.84 -35.21 31.10
N PHE A 241 -8.67 -36.47 31.50
CA PHE A 241 -7.96 -37.47 30.69
C PHE A 241 -8.71 -37.79 29.39
N TYR A 242 -10.04 -37.93 29.46
CA TYR A 242 -10.87 -38.17 28.30
C TYR A 242 -10.74 -37.04 27.29
N GLN A 243 -10.80 -35.78 27.75
CA GLN A 243 -10.69 -34.65 26.86
C GLN A 243 -9.31 -34.59 26.18
N ASP A 244 -8.21 -34.78 26.93
CA ASP A 244 -6.86 -34.83 26.38
C ASP A 244 -6.75 -35.86 25.24
N ALA A 245 -7.20 -37.09 25.51
CA ALA A 245 -7.11 -38.19 24.56
C ALA A 245 -7.96 -37.94 23.30
N TYR A 246 -9.22 -37.54 23.46
CA TYR A 246 -10.16 -37.42 22.35
C TYR A 246 -9.96 -36.15 21.53
N HIS A 247 -9.52 -35.06 22.15
CA HIS A 247 -9.14 -33.83 21.46
C HIS A 247 -7.91 -34.07 20.56
N LYS A 248 -6.85 -34.69 21.10
CA LYS A 248 -5.67 -35.12 20.31
C LYS A 248 -6.07 -36.07 19.18
N ARG A 249 -6.86 -37.10 19.48
CA ARG A 249 -7.30 -38.10 18.49
C ARG A 249 -8.12 -37.46 17.38
N TRP A 250 -8.96 -36.49 17.69
CA TRP A 250 -9.76 -35.77 16.70
C TRP A 250 -8.86 -35.04 15.69
N HIS A 251 -7.90 -34.26 16.18
CA HIS A 251 -6.90 -33.59 15.32
C HIS A 251 -6.11 -34.59 14.46
N ASN A 252 -5.65 -35.70 15.06
CA ASN A 252 -4.83 -36.70 14.36
C ASN A 252 -5.60 -37.50 13.29
N THR A 253 -6.93 -37.59 13.41
CA THR A 253 -7.77 -38.35 12.46
C THR A 253 -8.48 -37.46 11.45
N LEU A 254 -8.35 -36.13 11.56
CA LEU A 254 -9.00 -35.18 10.68
C LEU A 254 -8.58 -35.39 9.23
N GLY A 255 -9.56 -35.42 8.32
CA GLY A 255 -9.32 -35.66 6.88
C GLY A 255 -9.04 -37.13 6.52
N THR A 256 -9.11 -38.05 7.48
CA THR A 256 -8.97 -39.50 7.24
C THR A 256 -10.32 -40.23 7.35
N PRO A 257 -10.45 -41.47 6.84
CA PRO A 257 -11.66 -42.29 7.06
C PRO A 257 -11.98 -42.57 8.53
N ALA A 258 -11.01 -42.39 9.43
CA ALA A 258 -11.18 -42.56 10.87
C ALA A 258 -11.64 -41.27 11.58
N SER A 259 -11.85 -40.17 10.85
CA SER A 259 -12.37 -38.92 11.42
C SER A 259 -13.74 -39.14 12.04
N PHE A 260 -14.01 -38.44 13.13
CA PHE A 260 -15.27 -38.52 13.86
C PHE A 260 -15.73 -37.13 14.30
N ASN A 261 -16.98 -37.03 14.73
CA ASN A 261 -17.52 -35.79 15.26
C ASN A 261 -17.26 -35.73 16.77
N LEU A 262 -16.43 -34.76 17.20
CA LEU A 262 -16.01 -34.59 18.58
C LEU A 262 -17.18 -34.37 19.56
N LYS A 263 -18.34 -33.88 19.09
CA LYS A 263 -19.49 -33.58 19.95
C LYS A 263 -20.09 -34.78 20.68
N TYR A 264 -19.82 -36.00 20.22
CA TYR A 264 -20.39 -37.21 20.82
C TYR A 264 -19.40 -37.76 21.85
N ILE A 265 -19.78 -37.67 23.13
CA ILE A 265 -19.03 -38.28 24.23
C ILE A 265 -19.28 -39.79 24.20
N ASP A 266 -18.21 -40.56 24.19
CA ASP A 266 -18.21 -42.01 24.20
C ASP A 266 -18.16 -42.48 25.66
N GLU A 267 -19.35 -42.66 26.25
CA GLU A 267 -19.53 -43.09 27.64
C GLU A 267 -18.82 -44.43 27.92
N GLU A 268 -18.78 -45.35 26.96
CA GLU A 268 -18.09 -46.63 27.14
C GLU A 268 -16.58 -46.48 27.20
N ALA A 269 -16.01 -45.51 26.49
CA ALA A 269 -14.59 -45.20 26.58
C ALA A 269 -14.27 -44.39 27.82
N LEU A 270 -15.17 -43.48 28.23
CA LEU A 270 -15.02 -42.66 29.43
C LEU A 270 -14.90 -43.53 30.70
N ILE A 271 -15.69 -44.61 30.81
CA ILE A 271 -15.63 -45.57 31.93
C ILE A 271 -14.35 -46.44 31.93
N LYS A 272 -13.63 -46.51 30.81
CA LYS A 272 -12.43 -47.36 30.67
C LYS A 272 -11.11 -46.61 30.93
N ILE A 273 -11.17 -45.31 31.17
CA ILE A 273 -10.03 -44.46 31.55
C ILE A 273 -9.75 -44.67 33.05
#